data_AF-A0A7C1BHS6-F1
#
_entry.id   AF-A0A7C1BHS6-F1
#
_cell.length_a   1.000
_cell.length_b   1.000
_cell.length_c   1.000
_cell.angle_alpha   90.00
_cell.angle_beta   90.00
_cell.angle_gamma   90.00
#
_symmetry.space_group_name_H-M   'P 1'
#
loop_
_entity.id
_entity.type
_entity.pdbx_description
1 polymer ?
#
loop_
_entity_poly.entity_id
_entity_poly.type
_entity_poly.pdbx_seq_one_letter_code
_entity_poly.pdbx_strand_id
1 'polypeptide(L)'
;VRHFPENVNVAASLSLAGLGPEATRVRIVADPSAERNVHEVEVLGEFGRLFVRVENVPSRANPKTSFLAALSAIATLRGILSPLRVGT
;
A
#
# COMPACT_ATOMS: atom_id res chain seq x y z
N VAL A 1 5.75 -13.77 5.81
CA VAL A 1 4.85 -13.66 4.63
C VAL A 1 5.13 -14.71 3.53
N ARG A 2 5.74 -15.87 3.87
CA ARG A 2 6.22 -16.87 2.89
C ARG A 2 5.13 -17.46 1.98
N HIS A 3 3.86 -17.46 2.42
CA HIS A 3 2.75 -18.06 1.67
C HIS A 3 2.00 -17.07 0.76
N PHE A 4 2.29 -15.76 0.82
CA PHE A 4 1.59 -14.74 0.04
C PHE A 4 2.55 -13.71 -0.57
N PRO A 5 3.52 -14.14 -1.39
CA PRO A 5 4.57 -13.27 -1.91
C PRO A 5 4.04 -12.14 -2.80
N GLU A 6 2.92 -12.36 -3.49
CA GLU A 6 2.34 -11.36 -4.41
C GLU A 6 1.73 -10.15 -3.67
N ASN A 7 1.42 -10.25 -2.37
CA ASN A 7 0.70 -9.21 -1.60
C ASN A 7 1.56 -8.51 -0.53
N VAL A 8 2.89 -8.62 -0.61
CA VAL A 8 3.80 -8.10 0.43
C VAL A 8 4.28 -6.69 0.16
N ASN A 9 4.07 -6.14 -1.05
CA ASN A 9 4.67 -4.88 -1.47
C ASN A 9 4.35 -3.71 -0.51
N VAL A 10 3.09 -3.60 -0.05
CA VAL A 10 2.70 -2.53 0.89
C VAL A 10 3.41 -2.70 2.23
N ALA A 11 3.44 -3.92 2.77
CA ALA A 11 4.11 -4.22 4.03
C ALA A 11 5.62 -3.99 3.95
N ALA A 12 6.26 -4.38 2.85
CA ALA A 12 7.68 -4.16 2.62
C ALA A 12 7.99 -2.65 2.52
N SER A 13 7.20 -1.89 1.75
CA SER A 13 7.36 -0.44 1.65
C SER A 13 7.19 0.26 3.00
N LEU A 14 6.19 -0.11 3.80
CA LEU A 14 6.00 0.43 5.15
C LEU A 14 7.14 0.05 6.10
N SER A 15 7.65 -1.19 6.00
CA SER A 15 8.78 -1.64 6.78
C SER A 15 10.04 -0.83 6.47
N LEU A 16 10.28 -0.55 5.18
CA LEU A 16 11.43 0.24 4.73
C LEU A 16 11.31 1.72 5.11
N ALA A 17 10.11 2.28 5.04
CA ALA A 17 9.86 3.70 5.33
C ALA A 17 9.66 3.99 6.82
N GLY A 18 9.38 2.97 7.64
CA GLY A 18 8.95 3.12 9.03
C GLY A 18 9.80 2.32 10.02
N LEU A 19 9.13 1.49 10.81
CA LEU A 19 9.71 0.84 12.01
C LEU A 19 10.64 -0.35 11.70
N GLY A 20 10.92 -0.64 10.43
CA GLY A 20 11.64 -1.84 10.02
C GLY A 20 10.75 -3.09 9.96
N PRO A 21 11.26 -4.19 9.39
CA PRO A 21 10.48 -5.41 9.14
C PRO A 21 10.06 -6.15 10.42
N GLU A 22 10.84 -6.07 11.49
CA GLU A 22 10.54 -6.77 12.76
C GLU A 22 9.37 -6.14 13.52
N ALA A 23 9.25 -4.81 13.46
CA ALA A 23 8.19 -4.07 14.13
C ALA A 23 6.95 -3.85 13.24
N THR A 24 7.05 -4.09 11.93
CA THR A 24 5.91 -3.98 11.01
C THR A 24 5.09 -5.25 11.02
N ARG A 25 3.90 -5.20 11.63
CA ARG A 25 2.99 -6.35 11.71
C ARG A 25 2.08 -6.42 10.49
N VAL A 26 1.98 -7.61 9.91
CA VAL A 26 1.17 -7.87 8.70
C VAL A 26 0.14 -8.95 9.00
N ARG A 27 -1.11 -8.67 8.65
CA ARG A 27 -2.21 -9.63 8.70
C ARG A 27 -2.84 -9.74 7.32
N ILE A 28 -2.96 -10.96 6.81
CA ILE A 28 -3.63 -11.26 5.54
C ILE A 28 -4.92 -12.01 5.89
N VAL A 29 -6.04 -11.54 5.35
CA VAL A 29 -7.36 -12.14 5.56
C VAL A 29 -7.92 -12.52 4.21
N ALA A 30 -8.33 -13.78 4.08
CA ALA A 30 -9.10 -14.25 2.93
C ALA A 30 -10.57 -14.30 3.35
N ASP A 31 -11.38 -13.44 2.74
CA ASP A 31 -12.81 -13.32 3.02
C ASP A 31 -13.61 -13.70 1.77
N PRO A 32 -14.45 -14.75 1.81
CA PRO A 32 -15.24 -15.19 0.65
C PRO A 32 -16.31 -14.17 0.22
N SER A 33 -16.66 -13.23 1.09
CA SER A 33 -17.60 -12.13 0.79
C SER A 33 -16.92 -10.87 0.24
N ALA A 34 -15.58 -10.83 0.21
CA ALA A 34 -14.87 -9.65 -0.27
C ALA A 34 -15.01 -9.48 -1.79
N GLU A 35 -15.54 -8.34 -2.21
CA GLU A 35 -15.66 -7.97 -3.62
C GLU A 35 -14.38 -7.31 -4.17
N ARG A 36 -13.50 -6.81 -3.29
CA ARG A 36 -12.31 -6.03 -3.64
C ARG A 36 -11.13 -6.33 -2.72
N ASN A 37 -9.92 -6.05 -3.20
CA ASN A 37 -8.71 -6.08 -2.39
C ASN A 37 -8.62 -4.84 -1.50
N VAL A 38 -8.78 -5.04 -0.20
CA VAL A 38 -8.70 -3.99 0.82
C VAL A 38 -7.32 -4.00 1.47
N HIS A 39 -6.71 -2.83 1.55
CA HIS A 39 -5.51 -2.60 2.37
C HIS A 39 -5.86 -1.66 3.51
N GLU A 40 -5.51 -2.07 4.72
CA GLU A 40 -5.66 -1.27 5.93
C GLU A 40 -4.29 -1.05 6.55
N VAL A 41 -3.96 0.21 6.81
CA VAL A 41 -2.73 0.62 7.46
C VAL A 41 -3.10 1.39 8.71
N GLU A 42 -2.66 0.87 9.85
CA GLU A 42 -2.82 1.50 11.15
C GLU A 42 -1.44 1.86 11.71
N VAL A 43 -1.26 3.12 12.08
CA VAL A 43 -0.02 3.63 12.67
C VAL A 43 -0.36 4.33 13.99
N LEU A 44 0.40 4.00 15.03
CA LEU A 44 0.31 4.59 16.36
C LEU A 44 1.66 5.20 16.71
N GLY A 45 1.66 6.41 17.26
CA GLY A 45 2.85 7.10 17.72
C GLY A 45 2.52 8.29 18.59
N GLU A 46 3.53 9.09 18.95
CA GLU A 46 3.36 10.32 19.74
C GLU A 46 2.44 11.33 19.04
N PHE A 47 2.37 11.28 17.70
CA PHE A 47 1.46 12.08 16.89
C PHE A 47 -0.01 11.63 16.98
N GLY A 48 -0.30 10.52 17.67
CA GLY A 48 -1.64 9.93 17.78
C GLY A 48 -1.82 8.68 16.92
N ARG A 49 -2.98 8.58 16.27
CA ARG A 49 -3.39 7.41 15.46
C ARG A 49 -3.69 7.83 14.04
N LEU A 50 -3.08 7.17 13.07
CA LEU A 50 -3.38 7.28 11.65
C LEU A 50 -3.96 5.96 11.17
N PHE A 51 -5.10 6.03 10.49
CA PHE A 51 -5.73 4.88 9.85
C PHE A 51 -6.03 5.21 8.39
N VAL A 52 -5.55 4.36 7.49
CA VAL A 52 -5.78 4.48 6.05
C VAL A 52 -6.37 3.18 5.56
N ARG A 53 -7.53 3.27 4.90
CA ARG A 53 -8.18 2.14 4.22
C ARG A 53 -8.28 2.42 2.74
N VAL A 54 -7.79 1.50 1.93
CA VAL A 54 -7.79 1.60 0.47
C VAL A 54 -8.45 0.37 -0.13
N GLU A 55 -9.56 0.58 -0.83
CA GLU A 55 -10.27 -0.46 -1.57
C GLU A 55 -9.89 -0.38 -3.04
N ASN A 56 -8.99 -1.28 -3.45
CA ASN A 56 -8.35 -1.18 -4.75
C ASN A 56 -9.23 -1.75 -5.86
N VAL A 57 -9.24 -1.07 -7.00
CA VAL A 57 -9.75 -1.62 -8.25
C VAL A 57 -8.61 -2.38 -8.94
N PRO A 58 -8.81 -3.66 -9.32
CA PRO A 58 -7.83 -4.41 -10.10
C PRO A 58 -7.48 -3.69 -11.40
N SER A 59 -6.22 -3.76 -11.81
CA SER A 59 -5.82 -3.28 -13.12
C SER A 59 -6.47 -4.12 -14.22
N ARG A 60 -6.97 -3.46 -15.28
CA ARG A 60 -7.50 -4.15 -16.46
C ARG A 60 -6.43 -4.97 -17.18
N ALA A 61 -5.17 -4.54 -17.14
CA ALA A 61 -4.05 -5.20 -17.81
C ALA A 61 -3.44 -6.35 -17.00
N ASN A 62 -3.53 -6.28 -15.66
CA ASN A 62 -3.10 -7.37 -14.77
C ASN A 62 -4.01 -7.37 -13.52
N PRO A 63 -5.05 -8.22 -13.48
CA PRO A 63 -5.98 -8.28 -12.35
C PRO A 63 -5.35 -8.64 -11.01
N LYS A 64 -4.13 -9.21 -10.99
CA LYS A 64 -3.39 -9.49 -9.75
C LYS A 64 -2.81 -8.25 -9.08
N THR A 65 -2.79 -7.10 -9.77
CA THR A 65 -2.19 -5.85 -9.30
C THR A 65 -3.24 -4.75 -9.18
N SER A 66 -3.08 -3.88 -8.17
CA SER A 66 -3.88 -2.67 -8.05
C SER A 66 -3.56 -1.66 -9.17
N PHE A 67 -4.60 -1.11 -9.80
CA PHE A 67 -4.43 -0.01 -10.76
C PHE A 67 -3.75 1.21 -10.13
N LEU A 68 -3.96 1.42 -8.82
CA LEU A 68 -3.38 2.54 -8.07
C LEU A 68 -1.85 2.51 -8.06
N ALA A 69 -1.22 1.32 -8.09
CA ALA A 69 0.24 1.20 -8.10
C ALA A 69 0.87 1.75 -9.40
N ALA A 70 0.20 1.59 -10.53
CA ALA A 70 0.67 2.19 -11.78
C ALA A 70 0.50 3.71 -11.75
N LEU A 71 -0.62 4.20 -11.20
CA LEU A 71 -0.86 5.63 -11.03
C LEU A 71 0.14 6.28 -10.08
N SER A 72 0.57 5.59 -9.01
CA SER A 72 1.58 6.11 -8.09
C SER A 72 2.92 6.29 -8.78
N ALA A 73 3.35 5.33 -9.62
CA ALA A 73 4.58 5.48 -10.40
C ALA A 73 4.52 6.66 -11.36
N ILE A 74 3.39 6.85 -12.07
CA ILE A 74 3.18 8.02 -12.94
C ILE A 74 3.22 9.33 -12.14
N ALA A 75 2.58 9.37 -10.97
CA ALA A 75 2.58 10.53 -10.09
C ALA A 75 4.00 10.87 -9.62
N THR A 76 4.79 9.88 -9.22
CA THR A 76 6.20 10.05 -8.85
C THR A 76 7.00 10.66 -10.00
N LEU A 77 6.91 10.11 -11.21
CA LEU A 77 7.62 10.63 -12.38
C LEU A 77 7.23 12.07 -12.71
N ARG A 78 5.93 12.40 -12.65
CA ARG A 78 5.45 13.78 -12.82
C ARG A 78 5.98 14.71 -11.73
N GLY A 79 6.03 14.25 -10.48
CA GLY A 79 6.53 15.00 -9.33
C GLY A 79 8.04 15.25 -9.33
N ILE A 80 8.81 14.52 -10.16
CA ILE A 80 10.24 14.81 -10.39
C ILE A 80 10.41 16.01 -11.34
N LEU A 81 9.48 16.19 -12.30
CA LEU A 81 9.58 17.22 -13.34
C LEU A 81 8.74 18.47 -13.05
N SER A 82 7.84 18.40 -12.06
CA SER A 82 6.89 19.48 -11.75
C SER A 82 7.48 20.52 -10.80
N PRO A 83 7.26 21.84 -11.03
CA PRO A 83 7.64 22.89 -10.08
C PRO A 83 6.77 22.89 -8.80
N LEU A 84 5.62 22.20 -8.82
CA LEU A 84 4.75 22.01 -7.67
C LEU A 84 4.73 20.52 -7.31
N ARG A 85 5.02 20.22 -6.03
CA ARG A 85 4.93 18.88 -5.45
C ARG A 85 3.89 18.87 -4.33
N VAL A 86 3.01 17.88 -4.35
CA VAL A 86 2.03 17.60 -3.30
C VAL A 86 2.42 16.27 -2.66
N GLY A 87 2.55 16.23 -1.34
CA GLY A 87 3.16 15.11 -0.63
C GLY A 87 4.69 15.17 -0.64
N THR A 88 5.34 14.03 -0.38
CA THR A 88 6.81 13.89 -0.29
C THR A 88 7.42 13.37 -1.59
#